data_AF-A0A1P8WEH8-F1
#
_entry.id   AF-A0A1P8WEH8-F1
#
_cell.length_a   1.000
_cell.length_b   1.000
_cell.length_c   1.000
_cell.angle_alpha   90.00
_cell.angle_beta   90.00
_cell.angle_gamma   90.00
#
_symmetry.space_group_name_H-M   'P 1'
#
loop_
_entity.id
_entity.type
_entity.pdbx_description
1 polymer ?
#
loop_
_entity_poly.entity_id
_entity_poly.type
_entity_poly.pdbx_seq_one_letter_code
_entity_poly.pdbx_strand_id
1 'polypeptide(L)'
;MKKLKRLDAKDLPPVSATQRQADQKLHCDGPTDTDLIRQGRRIKSKLASRQHSFADVTSALKEAREAAGMSLQDVSDACGITKANLSLLENGKGNPTIETLERIAKAIDAEILVTVQRN
;
A
#
# COMPACT_ATOMS: atom_id res chain seq x y z
N MET A 1 -19.77 -72.11 11.20
CA MET A 1 -19.14 -71.18 12.18
C MET A 1 -18.31 -70.15 11.42
N LYS A 2 -18.51 -68.86 11.69
CA LYS A 2 -17.47 -67.83 11.84
C LYS A 2 -18.19 -66.50 12.15
N LYS A 3 -18.22 -66.16 13.43
CA LYS A 3 -18.72 -64.87 13.94
C LYS A 3 -17.98 -63.74 13.22
N LEU A 4 -18.69 -62.72 12.73
CA LEU A 4 -18.07 -61.45 12.33
C LEU A 4 -17.43 -60.87 13.59
N LYS A 5 -16.10 -60.97 13.70
CA LYS A 5 -15.35 -60.28 14.75
C LYS A 5 -15.40 -58.78 14.43
N ARG A 6 -15.72 -57.96 15.43
CA ARG A 6 -15.44 -56.52 15.38
C ARG A 6 -13.94 -56.36 15.11
N LEU A 7 -13.57 -55.59 14.10
CA LEU A 7 -12.19 -55.20 13.84
C LEU A 7 -11.80 -54.16 14.90
N ASP A 8 -10.78 -54.44 15.69
CA ASP A 8 -10.22 -53.52 16.68
C ASP A 8 -9.39 -52.43 15.96
N ALA A 9 -9.45 -51.19 16.46
CA ALA A 9 -8.80 -50.01 15.89
C ALA A 9 -7.25 -50.00 15.92
N LYS A 10 -6.62 -51.17 16.11
CA LYS A 10 -5.16 -51.34 16.24
C LYS A 10 -4.46 -51.78 14.95
N ASP A 11 -5.22 -52.11 13.90
CA ASP A 11 -4.67 -52.59 12.62
C ASP A 11 -4.69 -51.53 11.50
N LEU A 12 -4.80 -50.24 11.82
CA LEU A 12 -4.65 -49.19 10.83
C LEU A 12 -3.14 -49.05 10.49
N PRO A 13 -2.74 -49.11 9.21
CA PRO A 13 -1.34 -48.89 8.85
C PRO A 13 -0.87 -47.52 9.34
N PRO A 14 0.41 -47.37 9.75
CA PRO A 14 0.93 -46.07 10.14
C PRO A 14 0.78 -45.14 8.94
N VAL A 15 0.00 -44.08 9.10
CA VAL A 15 -0.09 -43.01 8.10
C VAL A 15 1.34 -42.51 7.93
N SER A 16 1.89 -42.85 6.77
CA SER A 16 3.29 -42.74 6.44
C SER A 16 3.76 -41.29 6.56
N ALA A 17 5.04 -41.14 6.90
CA ALA A 17 5.75 -39.90 7.21
C ALA A 17 5.85 -38.88 6.06
N THR A 18 4.86 -38.80 5.17
CA THR A 18 4.83 -37.94 3.99
C THR A 18 3.73 -36.86 4.07
N GLN A 19 2.80 -36.93 5.04
CA GLN A 19 1.76 -35.91 5.28
C GLN A 19 2.06 -34.98 6.46
N ARG A 20 3.25 -34.37 6.52
CA ARG A 20 3.57 -33.36 7.57
C ARG A 20 4.08 -32.00 7.07
N GLN A 21 4.21 -31.77 5.76
CA GLN A 21 4.89 -30.54 5.29
C GLN A 21 4.24 -29.73 4.15
N ALA A 22 3.02 -30.04 3.68
CA ALA A 22 2.45 -29.32 2.53
C ALA A 22 1.26 -28.39 2.82
N ASP A 23 0.71 -28.35 4.02
CA ASP A 23 -0.35 -27.39 4.40
C ASP A 23 0.23 -26.10 5.02
N GLN A 24 1.42 -25.70 4.58
CA GLN A 24 2.08 -24.48 5.01
C GLN A 24 1.82 -23.35 4.00
N LYS A 25 0.97 -22.38 4.40
CA LYS A 25 0.69 -21.04 3.81
C LYS A 25 -0.32 -21.07 2.65
N LEU A 26 -1.49 -20.40 2.70
CA LEU A 26 -1.77 -19.05 3.17
C LEU A 26 -3.19 -18.99 3.80
N HIS A 27 -3.28 -18.79 5.11
CA HIS A 27 -4.46 -18.15 5.70
C HIS A 27 -4.40 -16.68 5.30
N CYS A 28 -5.41 -16.21 4.57
CA CYS A 28 -5.64 -14.78 4.40
C CYS A 28 -6.41 -14.30 5.62
N ASP A 29 -5.71 -14.07 6.73
CA ASP A 29 -6.28 -13.31 7.84
C ASP A 29 -6.35 -11.86 7.38
N GLY A 30 -7.48 -11.50 6.76
CA GLY A 30 -7.85 -10.10 6.58
C GLY A 30 -7.91 -9.41 7.95
N PRO A 31 -7.60 -8.10 8.03
CA PRO A 31 -7.62 -7.39 9.30
C PRO A 31 -9.02 -7.48 9.90
N THR A 32 -9.11 -8.00 11.13
CA THR A 32 -10.39 -8.11 11.86
C THR A 32 -10.76 -6.72 12.41
N ASP A 33 -12.05 -6.45 12.59
CA ASP A 33 -12.59 -5.15 13.05
C ASP A 33 -11.88 -4.57 14.31
N THR A 34 -11.25 -5.43 15.11
CA THR A 34 -10.41 -5.05 16.26
C THR A 34 -9.11 -4.32 15.90
N ASP A 35 -8.55 -4.56 14.72
CA ASP A 35 -7.33 -3.89 14.24
C ASP A 35 -7.60 -2.44 13.84
N LEU A 36 -8.79 -2.17 13.31
CA LEU A 36 -9.22 -0.83 12.90
C LEU A 36 -9.42 0.10 14.11
N ILE A 37 -9.90 -0.43 15.25
CA ILE A 37 -10.13 0.36 16.47
C ILE A 37 -8.82 0.70 17.20
N ARG A 38 -7.77 -0.15 17.12
CA ARG A 38 -6.46 0.12 17.72
C ARG A 38 -5.70 1.24 17.00
N GLN A 39 -5.89 1.39 15.69
CA GLN A 39 -5.30 2.48 14.90
C GLN A 39 -5.91 3.86 15.19
N GLY A 40 -7.07 3.92 15.85
CA GLY A 40 -7.86 5.14 16.09
C GLY A 40 -7.22 6.21 17.01
N ARG A 41 -6.07 5.97 17.64
CA ARG A 41 -5.36 7.01 18.43
C ARG A 41 -4.35 7.83 17.63
N ARG A 42 -3.88 7.32 16.48
CA ARG A 42 -2.83 7.99 15.70
C ARG A 42 -3.37 9.08 14.77
N ILE A 43 -4.68 9.11 14.57
CA ILE A 43 -5.37 10.06 13.69
C ILE A 43 -5.66 11.38 14.42
N LYS A 44 -6.01 11.36 15.72
CA LYS A 44 -6.46 12.56 16.45
C LYS A 44 -5.41 13.66 16.62
N SER A 45 -4.11 13.34 16.63
CA SER A 45 -3.06 14.35 16.88
C SER A 45 -2.62 15.13 15.63
N LYS A 46 -2.83 14.60 14.42
CA LYS A 46 -2.46 15.30 13.17
C LYS A 46 -3.51 16.32 12.69
N LEU A 47 -4.78 16.14 13.06
CA LEU A 47 -5.88 17.01 12.61
C LEU A 47 -5.91 18.39 13.31
N ALA A 48 -5.23 18.55 14.44
CA ALA A 48 -5.33 19.76 15.28
C ALA A 48 -4.31 20.85 14.93
N SER A 49 -3.29 20.54 14.12
CA SER A 49 -2.35 21.54 13.59
C SER A 49 -2.36 21.41 12.08
N ARG A 50 -2.70 22.50 11.39
CA ARG A 50 -2.73 22.62 9.93
C ARG A 50 -1.30 22.60 9.36
N GLN A 51 -0.53 21.56 9.67
CA GLN A 51 0.80 21.37 9.10
C GLN A 51 0.63 20.80 7.71
N HIS A 52 0.52 21.70 6.73
CA HIS A 52 0.63 21.34 5.33
C HIS A 52 2.06 20.83 5.08
N SER A 53 2.17 19.54 4.78
CA SER A 53 3.44 18.88 4.47
C SER A 53 3.65 18.82 2.96
N PHE A 54 4.90 18.69 2.51
CA PHE A 54 5.21 18.37 1.11
C PHE A 54 4.52 17.08 0.64
N ALA A 55 4.26 16.14 1.56
CA ALA A 55 3.52 14.92 1.27
C ALA A 55 2.08 15.18 0.79
N ASP A 56 1.45 16.26 1.27
CA ASP A 56 0.07 16.61 0.85
C ASP A 56 0.06 17.07 -0.61
N VAL A 57 1.08 17.86 -0.99
CA VAL A 57 1.24 18.34 -2.38
C VAL A 57 1.56 17.18 -3.32
N THR A 58 2.45 16.27 -2.93
CA THR A 58 2.79 15.12 -3.80
C THR A 58 1.66 14.10 -3.90
N SER A 59 0.81 13.96 -2.87
CA SER A 59 -0.43 13.19 -2.95
C SER A 59 -1.40 13.80 -3.95
N ALA A 60 -1.59 15.13 -3.92
CA ALA A 60 -2.44 15.82 -4.89
C ALA A 60 -1.94 15.65 -6.34
N LEU A 61 -0.62 15.70 -6.56
CA LEU A 61 -0.04 15.42 -7.87
C LEU A 61 -0.29 13.98 -8.34
N LYS A 62 -0.21 13.01 -7.44
CA LYS A 62 -0.53 11.61 -7.74
C LYS A 62 -1.99 11.45 -8.18
N GLU A 63 -2.92 12.05 -7.44
CA GLU A 63 -4.34 12.02 -7.76
C GLU A 63 -4.63 12.66 -9.13
N ALA A 64 -4.02 13.81 -9.42
CA ALA A 64 -4.13 14.46 -10.72
C ALA A 64 -3.57 13.58 -11.87
N ARG A 65 -2.41 12.93 -11.66
CA ARG A 65 -1.84 11.98 -12.62
C ARG A 65 -2.80 10.81 -12.91
N GLU A 66 -3.38 10.24 -11.86
CA GLU A 66 -4.32 9.12 -11.98
C GLU A 66 -5.62 9.55 -12.69
N ALA A 67 -6.12 10.75 -12.42
CA ALA A 67 -7.27 11.33 -13.12
C ALA A 67 -6.99 11.59 -14.61
N ALA A 68 -5.75 11.94 -14.96
CA ALA A 68 -5.29 12.05 -16.35
C ALA A 68 -5.08 10.69 -17.05
N GLY A 69 -5.23 9.57 -16.33
CA GLY A 69 -5.00 8.22 -16.87
C GLY A 69 -3.54 7.91 -17.21
N MET A 70 -2.59 8.70 -16.70
CA MET A 70 -1.17 8.56 -17.01
C MET A 70 -0.49 7.60 -16.04
N SER A 71 0.37 6.73 -16.57
CA SER A 71 1.23 5.89 -15.74
C SER A 71 2.42 6.68 -15.20
N LEU A 72 3.08 6.14 -14.17
CA LEU A 72 4.36 6.68 -13.68
C LEU A 72 5.44 6.73 -14.76
N GLN A 73 5.38 5.82 -15.74
CA GLN A 73 6.36 5.79 -16.83
C GLN A 73 6.12 6.95 -17.79
N ASP A 74 4.85 7.22 -18.15
CA ASP A 74 4.49 8.30 -19.07
C ASP A 74 4.93 9.66 -18.51
N VAL A 75 4.70 9.90 -17.23
CA VAL A 75 5.14 11.13 -16.56
C VAL A 75 6.65 11.19 -16.45
N SER A 76 7.31 10.08 -16.10
CA SER A 76 8.78 9.98 -16.04
C SER A 76 9.42 10.42 -17.36
N ASP A 77 8.89 9.92 -18.48
CA ASP A 77 9.39 10.21 -19.83
C ASP A 77 9.11 11.67 -20.23
N ALA A 78 7.98 12.23 -19.82
CA ALA A 78 7.61 13.61 -20.11
C ALA A 78 8.39 14.67 -19.28
N CYS A 79 8.67 14.40 -17.99
CA CYS A 79 9.31 15.37 -17.08
C CYS A 79 10.82 15.16 -16.88
N GLY A 80 11.38 14.05 -17.39
CA GLY A 80 12.79 13.70 -17.25
C GLY A 80 13.20 13.29 -15.82
N ILE A 81 12.24 12.89 -14.99
CA ILE A 81 12.49 12.36 -13.64
C ILE A 81 12.36 10.86 -13.70
N THR A 82 13.31 10.13 -13.11
CA THR A 82 13.24 8.67 -13.10
C THR A 82 11.97 8.16 -12.42
N LYS A 83 11.34 7.13 -12.99
CA LYS A 83 10.16 6.45 -12.42
C LYS A 83 10.33 6.08 -10.94
N ALA A 84 11.52 5.64 -10.53
CA ALA A 84 11.81 5.31 -9.13
C ALA A 84 11.74 6.55 -8.22
N ASN A 85 12.30 7.68 -8.66
CA ASN A 85 12.26 8.92 -7.91
C ASN A 85 10.83 9.51 -7.88
N LEU A 86 10.11 9.44 -8.99
CA LEU A 86 8.70 9.86 -9.05
C LEU A 86 7.83 9.05 -8.07
N SER A 87 8.03 7.73 -8.01
CA SER A 87 7.36 6.86 -7.04
C SER A 87 7.69 7.24 -5.59
N LEU A 88 8.95 7.58 -5.28
CA LEU A 88 9.32 8.05 -3.94
C LEU A 88 8.61 9.36 -3.58
N LEU A 89 8.59 10.32 -4.51
CA LEU A 89 7.92 11.60 -4.34
C LEU A 89 6.41 11.45 -4.10
N GLU A 90 5.72 10.69 -4.95
CA GLU A 90 4.26 10.45 -4.84
C GLU A 90 3.88 9.69 -3.56
N ASN A 91 4.80 8.91 -2.99
CA ASN A 91 4.59 8.21 -1.73
C ASN A 91 5.03 9.04 -0.50
N GLY A 92 5.31 10.34 -0.67
CA GLY A 92 5.70 11.26 0.39
C GLY A 92 7.11 10.98 0.97
N LYS A 93 7.93 10.20 0.25
CA LYS A 93 9.31 9.87 0.62
C LYS A 93 10.27 10.76 -0.17
N GLY A 94 10.31 12.05 0.17
CA GLY A 94 11.23 13.00 -0.45
C GLY A 94 10.92 14.45 -0.09
N ASN A 95 11.82 15.35 -0.46
CA ASN A 95 11.63 16.79 -0.36
C ASN A 95 11.80 17.42 -1.75
N PRO A 96 10.75 17.43 -2.59
CA PRO A 96 10.84 17.98 -3.93
C PRO A 96 11.09 19.49 -3.89
N THR A 97 11.90 19.98 -4.83
CA THR A 97 11.99 21.42 -5.10
C THR A 97 10.72 21.91 -5.80
N ILE A 98 10.44 23.21 -5.73
CA ILE A 98 9.33 23.83 -6.48
C ILE A 98 9.46 23.51 -7.97
N GLU A 99 10.66 23.64 -8.54
CA GLU A 99 10.96 23.28 -9.93
C GLU A 99 10.59 21.81 -10.25
N THR A 100 10.82 20.88 -9.32
CA THR A 100 10.44 19.48 -9.52
C THR A 100 8.93 19.31 -9.56
N LEU A 101 8.21 20.01 -8.68
CA LEU A 101 6.75 20.00 -8.66
C LEU A 101 6.18 20.59 -9.96
N GLU A 102 6.72 21.70 -10.44
CA GLU A 102 6.33 22.34 -11.71
C GLU A 102 6.53 21.42 -12.91
N ARG A 103 7.67 20.73 -12.99
CA ARG A 103 7.94 19.78 -14.08
C ARG A 103 6.94 18.62 -14.09
N ILE A 104 6.58 18.09 -12.92
CA ILE A 104 5.59 17.03 -12.80
C ILE A 104 4.21 17.55 -13.20
N ALA A 105 3.79 18.71 -12.67
CA ALA A 105 2.49 19.31 -12.98
C ALA A 105 2.34 19.58 -14.48
N LYS A 106 3.37 20.15 -15.13
CA LYS A 106 3.38 20.37 -16.57
C LYS A 106 3.26 19.07 -17.38
N ALA A 107 3.88 17.99 -16.91
CA ALA A 107 3.80 16.70 -17.59
C ALA A 107 2.40 16.06 -17.53
N ILE A 108 1.58 16.40 -16.53
CA ILE A 108 0.20 15.92 -16.37
C ILE A 108 -0.84 16.97 -16.77
N ASP A 109 -0.43 18.03 -17.47
CA ASP A 109 -1.28 19.16 -17.88
C ASP A 109 -2.03 19.83 -16.71
N ALA A 110 -1.33 20.04 -15.59
CA ALA A 110 -1.85 20.67 -14.39
C ALA A 110 -1.09 21.95 -14.02
N GLU A 111 -1.76 22.82 -13.26
CA GLU A 111 -1.18 24.05 -12.72
C GLU A 111 -1.04 23.98 -11.19
N ILE A 112 0.04 24.54 -10.66
CA ILE A 112 0.27 24.66 -9.22
C ILE A 112 0.00 26.10 -8.79
N LEU A 113 -0.97 26.28 -7.89
CA LEU A 113 -1.22 27.56 -7.23
C LEU A 113 -0.65 27.54 -5.80
N VAL A 114 0.31 28.42 -5.53
CA VAL A 114 0.91 28.57 -4.19
C VAL A 114 0.43 29.87 -3.55
N THR A 115 -0.15 29.76 -2.34
CA THR A 115 -0.57 30.92 -1.55
C THR A 115 0.20 30.98 -0.24
N VAL A 116 0.70 32.15 0.13
CA VAL A 116 1.37 32.39 1.41
C VAL A 116 0.41 33.13 2.33
N GLN A 117 0.19 32.60 3.54
CA GLN A 117 -0.65 33.21 4.56
C GLN A 117 0.20 33.62 5.77
N ARG A 118 -0.18 34.73 6.40
CA ARG A 118 0.41 35.16 7.68
C ARG A 118 -0.31 34.41 8.81
N ASN A 119 0.48 33.86 9.71
CA ASN A 119 0.00 33.21 10.94
C ASN A 119 -0.35 34.25 12.00
#